data_AF-A0A2J1DTH7-F1
#
_entry.id   AF-A0A2J1DTH7-F1
#
_cell.length_a   1.000
_cell.length_b   1.000
_cell.length_c   1.000
_cell.angle_alpha   90.00
_cell.angle_beta   90.00
_cell.angle_gamma   90.00
#
_symmetry.space_group_name_H-M   'P 1'
#
loop_
_entity.id
_entity.type
_entity.pdbx_description
1 polymer ?
#
loop_
_entity_poly.entity_id
_entity_poly.type
_entity_poly.pdbx_seq_one_letter_code
_entity_poly.pdbx_strand_id
1 'polypeptide(L)' 'GTKVRDNDNPFELVRIVRSFDPCLACAVHLVSPTGNEISRFRVY' A
#
# COMPACT_ATOMS: atom_id res chain seq x y z
N GLY A 1 17.67 3.45 -1.43
CA GLY A 1 16.45 4.08 -1.99
C GLY A 1 16.39 3.83 -3.48
N THR A 2 15.19 3.77 -4.06
CA THR A 2 14.99 3.63 -5.51
C THR A 2 15.31 4.96 -6.19
N LYS A 3 16.11 4.91 -7.27
CA LYS A 3 16.35 6.10 -8.10
C LYS A 3 15.09 6.41 -8.90
N VAL A 4 14.62 7.65 -8.82
CA VAL A 4 13.49 8.16 -9.61
C VAL A 4 14.07 9.03 -10.71
N ARG A 5 13.84 8.65 -11.97
CA ARG A 5 14.39 9.38 -13.11
C ARG A 5 13.63 10.68 -13.39
N ASP A 6 12.32 10.64 -13.23
CA ASP A 6 11.40 11.76 -13.50
C ASP A 6 10.38 11.84 -12.36
N ASN A 7 10.36 12.98 -11.66
CA ASN A 7 9.47 13.17 -10.51
C ASN A 7 8.02 13.44 -10.94
N ASP A 8 7.80 13.98 -12.15
CA ASP A 8 6.44 14.22 -12.67
C ASP A 8 5.80 12.90 -13.15
N ASN A 9 6.62 11.86 -13.37
CA ASN A 9 6.17 10.52 -13.73
C ASN A 9 7.00 9.41 -13.04
N PRO A 10 6.78 9.14 -11.74
CA PRO A 10 7.62 8.26 -10.92
C PRO A 10 7.23 6.78 -11.06
N PHE A 11 7.32 6.23 -12.27
CA PHE A 11 6.86 4.87 -12.57
C PHE A 11 7.63 3.77 -11.79
N GLU A 12 8.88 4.03 -11.37
CA GLU A 12 9.68 3.11 -10.57
C GLU A 12 9.02 2.82 -9.22
N LEU A 13 8.45 3.86 -8.57
CA LEU A 13 7.74 3.72 -7.30
C LEU A 13 6.44 2.95 -7.49
N VAL A 14 5.69 3.27 -8.55
CA VAL A 14 4.42 2.61 -8.84
C VAL A 14 4.62 1.12 -9.14
N ARG A 15 5.72 0.73 -9.82
CA ARG A 15 6.07 -0.68 -10.03
C ARG A 15 6.32 -1.41 -8.71
N ILE A 16 7.03 -0.77 -7.77
CA ILE A 16 7.29 -1.35 -6.45
C ILE A 16 6.00 -1.51 -5.66
N VAL A 17 5.15 -0.48 -5.61
CA VAL A 17 3.88 -0.57 -4.87
C VAL A 17 3.00 -1.67 -5.45
N ARG A 18 2.91 -1.78 -6.79
CA ARG A 18 2.10 -2.82 -7.45
C ARG A 18 2.66 -4.23 -7.34
N SER A 19 3.95 -4.42 -7.07
CA SER A 19 4.51 -5.77 -6.87
C SER A 19 4.02 -6.43 -5.58
N PHE A 20 3.42 -5.67 -4.65
CA PHE A 20 2.80 -6.21 -3.44
C PHE A 20 1.32 -6.59 -3.62
N ASP A 21 0.76 -6.42 -4.82
CA ASP A 21 -0.67 -6.59 -5.09
C ASP A 21 -1.57 -5.87 -4.05
N PRO A 22 -1.39 -4.54 -3.85
CA PRO A 22 -2.03 -3.84 -2.76
C PRO A 22 -3.53 -3.70 -3.00
N CYS A 23 -4.35 -4.26 -2.12
CA CYS A 23 -5.79 -4.05 -2.10
C CYS A 23 -6.19 -3.03 -1.03
N LEU A 24 -6.53 -1.81 -1.46
CA LEU A 24 -6.96 -0.75 -0.54
C LEU A 24 -8.26 -1.08 0.17
N ALA A 25 -9.22 -1.72 -0.50
CA ALA A 25 -10.48 -2.12 0.12
C ALA A 25 -10.25 -3.09 1.29
N CYS A 26 -9.40 -4.10 1.10
CA CYS A 26 -9.01 -5.01 2.18
C CYS A 26 -8.31 -4.28 3.33
N ALA A 27 -7.40 -3.36 3.02
CA ALA A 27 -6.66 -2.61 4.03
C ALA A 27 -7.58 -1.71 4.87
N VAL A 28 -8.50 -0.96 4.25
CA VAL A 28 -9.39 -0.03 4.99
C VAL A 28 -10.46 -0.76 5.79
N HIS A 29 -10.91 -1.95 5.37
CA HIS A 29 -11.88 -2.73 6.13
C HIS A 29 -11.32 -3.32 7.44
N LEU A 30 -10.00 -3.26 7.66
CA LEU A 30 -9.36 -3.66 8.92
C LEU A 30 -9.27 -2.51 9.93
N VAL A 31 -9.69 -1.29 9.57
CA VAL A 31 -9.58 -0.09 10.40
C VAL A 31 -10.97 0.53 10.59
N SER A 32 -11.30 0.94 11.81
CA SER A 32 -12.55 1.63 12.12
C SER A 32 -12.52 3.07 11.60
N PRO A 33 -13.68 3.72 11.38
CA PRO A 33 -13.74 5.12 11.00
C PRO A 33 -13.06 6.07 12.00
N THR A 34 -12.90 5.65 13.26
CA THR A 34 -12.19 6.40 14.32
C THR A 34 -10.69 6.09 14.38
N GLY A 35 -10.17 5.27 13.45
CA GLY A 35 -8.75 4.93 13.34
C GLY A 35 -8.29 3.74 14.21
N ASN A 36 -9.22 3.01 14.84
CA ASN A 36 -8.87 1.84 15.66
C ASN A 36 -8.69 0.60 14.77
N GLU A 37 -7.69 -0.24 15.06
CA GLU A 37 -7.51 -1.54 14.38
C GLU A 37 -8.66 -2.48 14.79
N ILE A 38 -9.45 -2.95 13.81
CA ILE A 38 -10.58 -3.88 14.03
C ILE A 38 -10.05 -5.32 14.11
N SER A 39 -9.08 -5.65 13.27
CA SER A 39 -8.51 -7.01 13.18
C SER A 39 -7.14 -6.99 12.52
N ARG A 40 -6.31 -7.99 12.84
CA ARG A 40 -4.95 -8.16 12.29
C ARG A 40 -4.90 -9.37 11.37
N PHE A 41 -4.59 -9.14 10.10
CA PHE A 41 -4.33 -10.21 9.15
C PHE A 41 -2.83 -10.56 9.13
N ARG A 42 -2.49 -11.85 9.23
CA ARG A 42 -1.11 -12.35 9.14
C ARG A 42 -1.04 -13.45 8.07
N VAL A 43 -0.15 -13.26 7.10
CA VAL A 43 0.20 -14.29 6.11
C VAL A 43 1.45 -15.00 6.65
N TYR A 44 1.44 -16.33 6.62
CA TYR A 44 2.56 -17.18 7.05
C TYR A 44 3.60 -17.35 5.94
#